data_AF-A0A7K3MW72-F1
#
_entry.id   AF-A0A7K3MW72-F1
#
_cell.length_a   1.000
_cell.length_b   1.000
_cell.length_c   1.000
_cell.angle_alpha   90.00
_cell.angle_beta   90.00
_cell.angle_gamma   90.00
#
_symmetry.space_group_name_H-M   'P 1'
#
loop_
_entity.id
_entity.type
_entity.pdbx_description
1 polymer ?
#
loop_
_entity_poly.entity_id
_entity_poly.type
_entity_poly.pdbx_seq_one_letter_code
_entity_poly.pdbx_strand_id
1 'polypeptide(L)'
;MKTILFSIFLITIATICYSQKKQCSDFKTGKFEYTDPKYSEWRVVRIDSTQTEINSKNGIELKATILWKSDCEYILTYEKITNTDLKDLIGKKVFVEILEIQKQKFKYYSKMEAFEITSEMIKVK
;
A
#
# COMPACT_ATOMS: atom_id res chain seq x y z
N MET A 1 -4.28 -51.16 50.86
CA MET A 1 -3.13 -50.39 50.30
C MET A 1 -3.69 -49.21 49.53
N LYS A 2 -2.90 -48.13 49.48
CA LYS A 2 -3.29 -46.72 49.30
C LYS A 2 -4.10 -46.42 48.03
N THR A 3 -5.02 -45.49 48.20
CA THR A 3 -5.95 -44.87 47.25
C THR A 3 -5.32 -43.65 46.53
N ILE A 4 -5.82 -43.37 45.30
CA ILE A 4 -5.79 -42.07 44.58
C ILE A 4 -4.39 -41.71 43.96
N LEU A 5 -4.19 -41.13 42.76
CA LEU A 5 -4.88 -40.10 41.97
C LEU A 5 -4.67 -40.33 40.46
N PHE A 6 -5.76 -40.20 39.72
CA PHE A 6 -5.79 -39.82 38.31
C PHE A 6 -5.05 -38.48 38.13
N SER A 7 -4.09 -38.39 37.22
CA SER A 7 -3.56 -37.10 36.75
C SER A 7 -3.54 -37.09 35.23
N ILE A 8 -4.61 -36.54 34.67
CA ILE A 8 -4.73 -36.16 33.27
C ILE A 8 -3.89 -34.89 33.10
N PHE A 9 -2.71 -35.02 32.50
CA PHE A 9 -1.94 -33.87 32.06
C PHE A 9 -2.48 -33.42 30.70
N LEU A 10 -3.50 -32.56 30.74
CA LEU A 10 -4.05 -31.90 29.57
C LEU A 10 -3.08 -30.77 29.15
N ILE A 11 -2.20 -31.06 28.20
CA ILE A 11 -1.34 -30.04 27.58
C ILE A 11 -2.23 -29.22 26.64
N THR A 12 -2.75 -28.10 27.13
CA THR A 12 -3.36 -27.08 26.28
C THR A 12 -2.25 -26.30 25.59
N ILE A 13 -1.93 -26.69 24.36
CA ILE A 13 -1.12 -25.87 23.46
C ILE A 13 -1.99 -24.68 23.05
N ALA A 14 -1.88 -23.57 23.78
CA ALA A 14 -2.39 -22.29 23.33
C ALA A 14 -1.56 -21.85 22.12
N THR A 15 -2.00 -22.19 20.91
CA THR A 15 -1.48 -21.59 19.69
C THR A 15 -1.88 -20.13 19.70
N ILE A 16 -0.96 -19.26 20.08
CA ILE A 16 -1.10 -17.81 19.90
C ILE A 16 -1.01 -17.58 18.39
N CYS A 17 -2.16 -17.66 17.71
CA CYS A 17 -2.27 -17.27 16.32
C CYS A 17 -2.17 -15.74 16.29
N TYR A 18 -0.96 -15.21 16.27
CA TYR A 18 -0.70 -13.81 15.96
C TYR A 18 -1.06 -13.60 14.48
N SER A 19 -2.35 -13.49 14.19
CA SER A 19 -2.80 -12.82 12.99
C SER A 19 -2.39 -11.35 13.14
N GLN A 20 -1.19 -11.01 12.66
CA GLN A 20 -0.79 -9.63 12.54
C GLN A 20 -1.79 -8.98 11.57
N LYS A 21 -2.81 -8.30 12.11
CA LYS A 21 -3.67 -7.42 11.33
C LYS A 21 -2.74 -6.42 10.64
N LYS A 22 -2.67 -6.50 9.32
CA LYS A 22 -1.92 -5.54 8.51
C LYS A 22 -2.46 -4.15 8.75
N GLN A 23 -1.56 -3.19 8.91
CA GLN A 23 -1.89 -1.79 9.14
C GLN A 23 -1.45 -0.96 7.95
N CYS A 24 -2.04 0.22 7.74
CA CYS A 24 -1.65 1.11 6.66
C CYS A 24 -0.15 1.50 6.71
N SER A 25 0.45 1.47 7.91
CA SER A 25 1.90 1.60 8.13
C SER A 25 2.74 0.62 7.30
N ASP A 26 2.26 -0.60 7.06
CA ASP A 26 2.92 -1.61 6.23
C ASP A 26 3.04 -1.17 4.76
N PHE A 27 2.24 -0.19 4.32
CA PHE A 27 2.18 0.29 2.94
C PHE A 27 2.85 1.67 2.77
N LYS A 28 3.38 2.27 3.84
CA LYS A 28 4.16 3.53 3.74
C LYS A 28 5.47 3.33 2.97
N THR A 29 6.00 2.10 2.97
CA THR A 29 7.17 1.72 2.18
C THR A 29 6.91 0.43 1.40
N GLY A 30 7.53 0.31 0.22
CA GLY A 30 7.47 -0.92 -0.56
C GLY A 30 7.50 -0.70 -2.06
N LYS A 31 7.38 -1.82 -2.77
CA LYS A 31 7.15 -1.86 -4.21
C LYS A 31 5.72 -2.33 -4.44
N PHE A 32 5.02 -1.70 -5.38
CA PHE A 32 3.62 -1.99 -5.65
C PHE A 32 3.36 -2.09 -7.15
N GLU A 33 2.36 -2.90 -7.48
CA GLU A 33 1.82 -3.05 -8.83
C GLU A 33 0.30 -2.80 -8.77
N TYR A 34 -0.23 -2.15 -9.80
CA TYR A 34 -1.67 -2.01 -9.95
C TYR A 34 -2.29 -3.36 -10.30
N THR A 35 -3.47 -3.66 -9.73
CA THR A 35 -4.18 -4.90 -10.05
C THR A 35 -5.10 -4.77 -11.25
N ASP A 36 -5.44 -3.55 -11.65
CA ASP A 36 -6.14 -3.25 -12.90
C ASP A 36 -5.19 -3.47 -14.11
N PRO A 37 -5.53 -4.37 -15.05
CA PRO A 37 -4.72 -4.65 -16.24
C PRO A 37 -4.40 -3.42 -17.08
N LYS A 38 -5.24 -2.38 -17.07
CA LYS A 38 -4.99 -1.11 -17.79
C LYS A 38 -3.70 -0.42 -17.33
N TYR A 39 -3.31 -0.63 -16.07
CA TYR A 39 -2.10 -0.05 -15.47
C TYR A 39 -1.03 -1.10 -15.16
N SER A 40 -1.13 -2.29 -15.77
CA SER A 40 -0.20 -3.41 -15.54
C SER A 40 1.26 -3.11 -15.90
N GLU A 41 1.51 -2.13 -16.77
CA GLU A 41 2.85 -1.65 -17.13
C GLU A 41 3.45 -0.68 -16.09
N TRP A 42 2.67 -0.23 -15.10
CA TRP A 42 3.16 0.69 -14.09
C TRP A 42 3.70 -0.06 -12.87
N ARG A 43 4.80 0.46 -12.34
CA ARG A 43 5.46 -0.01 -11.12
C ARG A 43 5.66 1.16 -10.17
N VAL A 44 5.29 0.97 -8.92
CA VAL A 44 5.37 2.02 -7.89
C VAL A 44 6.42 1.62 -6.86
N VAL A 45 7.35 2.52 -6.57
CA VAL A 45 8.31 2.38 -5.47
C VAL A 45 8.06 3.51 -4.49
N ARG A 46 7.81 3.17 -3.23
CA ARG A 46 7.56 4.13 -2.15
C ARG A 46 8.59 3.95 -1.04
N ILE A 47 9.21 5.05 -0.63
CA ILE A 47 10.15 5.11 0.49
C ILE A 47 9.69 6.19 1.48
N ASP A 48 8.53 5.95 2.10
CA ASP A 48 7.89 6.80 3.12
C ASP A 48 7.45 8.17 2.61
N SER A 49 8.38 9.11 2.42
CA SER A 49 8.11 10.49 2.03
C SER A 49 8.21 10.74 0.52
N THR A 50 8.62 9.73 -0.27
CA THR A 50 8.66 9.84 -1.73
C THR A 50 8.11 8.60 -2.42
N GLN A 51 7.56 8.83 -3.61
CA GLN A 51 7.06 7.79 -4.50
C GLN A 51 7.59 8.01 -5.91
N THR A 52 8.02 6.94 -6.56
CA THR A 52 8.40 6.91 -7.97
C THR A 52 7.52 5.90 -8.69
N GLU A 53 6.90 6.33 -9.79
CA GLU A 53 6.09 5.48 -10.67
C GLU A 53 6.79 5.37 -12.02
N ILE A 54 7.00 4.14 -12.48
CA ILE A 54 7.72 3.85 -13.73
C ILE A 54 6.82 3.01 -14.62
N ASN A 55 6.66 3.43 -15.86
CA ASN A 55 6.00 2.63 -16.88
C ASN A 55 7.03 1.78 -17.64
N SER A 56 6.96 0.45 -17.52
CA SER A 56 7.92 -0.49 -18.12
C SER A 56 7.93 -0.47 -19.65
N LYS A 57 6.84 -0.06 -20.29
CA LYS A 57 6.69 -0.10 -21.74
C LYS A 57 7.29 1.11 -22.44
N ASN A 58 7.13 2.31 -21.89
CA ASN A 58 7.57 3.55 -22.53
C ASN A 58 8.61 4.35 -21.72
N GLY A 59 9.00 3.87 -20.54
CA GLY A 59 10.04 4.51 -19.72
C GLY A 59 9.61 5.83 -19.07
N ILE A 60 8.32 6.17 -19.09
CA ILE A 60 7.82 7.34 -18.35
C ILE A 60 8.06 7.12 -16.86
N GLU A 61 8.61 8.13 -16.20
CA GLU A 61 8.90 8.15 -14.77
C GLU A 61 8.24 9.38 -14.15
N LEU A 62 7.45 9.15 -13.11
CA LEU A 62 6.80 10.16 -12.28
C LEU A 62 7.42 10.10 -10.89
N LYS A 63 7.93 11.22 -10.38
CA LYS A 63 8.40 11.34 -9.00
C LYS A 63 7.49 12.28 -8.23
N ALA A 64 7.14 11.86 -7.04
CA ALA A 64 6.27 12.60 -6.15
C ALA A 64 6.78 12.59 -4.71
N THR A 65 6.44 13.66 -3.99
CA THR A 65 6.56 13.72 -2.53
C THR A 65 5.25 13.25 -1.89
N ILE A 66 5.36 12.67 -0.70
CA ILE A 66 4.25 12.20 0.11
C ILE A 66 4.24 12.93 1.44
N LEU A 67 3.10 13.53 1.77
CA LEU A 67 2.81 14.07 3.09
C LEU A 67 1.71 13.24 3.76
N TRP A 68 2.08 12.39 4.72
CA TRP A 68 1.13 11.64 5.53
C TRP A 68 0.30 12.58 6.42
N LYS A 69 -1.02 12.43 6.36
CA LYS A 69 -1.99 13.16 7.20
C LYS A 69 -2.46 12.30 8.37
N SER A 70 -2.53 11.00 8.15
CA SER A 70 -2.80 9.99 9.15
C SER A 70 -2.06 8.70 8.77
N ASP A 71 -2.37 7.58 9.43
CA ASP A 71 -1.77 6.30 9.05
C ASP A 71 -2.25 5.79 7.70
N CYS A 72 -3.48 6.11 7.29
CA CYS A 72 -4.09 5.63 6.06
C CYS A 72 -4.30 6.73 5.00
N GLU A 73 -4.03 7.99 5.34
CA GLU A 73 -4.24 9.12 4.43
C GLU A 73 -2.96 9.89 4.15
N TYR A 74 -2.77 10.27 2.90
CA TYR A 74 -1.64 11.09 2.48
C TYR A 74 -1.97 11.96 1.28
N ILE A 75 -1.16 13.00 1.11
CA ILE A 75 -1.17 13.85 -0.07
C ILE A 75 0.07 13.52 -0.90
N LEU A 76 -0.14 13.13 -2.15
CA LEU A 76 0.91 12.94 -3.14
C LEU A 76 1.03 14.21 -4.00
N THR A 77 2.24 14.74 -4.17
CA THR A 77 2.50 15.90 -5.02
C THR A 77 3.55 15.54 -6.07
N TYR A 78 3.22 15.61 -7.35
CA TYR A 78 4.19 15.31 -8.42
C TYR A 78 5.24 16.43 -8.52
N GLU A 79 6.51 16.08 -8.44
CA GLU A 79 7.64 17.02 -8.49
C GLU A 79 8.37 16.96 -9.83
N LYS A 80 8.45 15.76 -10.43
CA LYS A 80 9.21 15.55 -11.67
C LYS A 80 8.53 14.51 -12.54
N ILE A 81 8.44 14.80 -13.83
CA ILE A 81 7.84 13.91 -14.83
C ILE A 81 8.75 13.93 -16.06
N THR A 82 9.11 12.74 -16.57
CA THR A 82 10.00 12.65 -17.75
C THR A 82 9.28 12.90 -19.07
N ASN A 83 7.96 12.65 -19.14
CA ASN A 83 7.15 12.94 -20.32
C ASN A 83 6.72 14.42 -20.37
N THR A 84 6.97 15.10 -21.49
CA THR A 84 6.57 16.49 -21.71
C THR A 84 5.07 16.71 -21.65
N ASP A 85 4.27 15.75 -22.11
CA ASP A 85 2.81 15.88 -22.25
C ASP A 85 2.10 15.78 -20.90
N LEU A 86 2.80 15.32 -19.87
CA LEU A 86 2.28 15.14 -18.51
C LEU A 86 2.81 16.20 -17.54
N LYS A 87 3.59 17.20 -18.01
CA LYS A 87 4.19 18.23 -17.15
C LYS A 87 3.17 19.07 -16.38
N ASP A 88 1.95 19.21 -16.89
CA ASP A 88 0.87 19.94 -16.22
C ASP A 88 0.42 19.29 -14.91
N LEU A 89 0.83 18.05 -14.65
CA LEU A 89 0.62 17.37 -13.38
C LEU A 89 1.62 17.80 -12.30
N ILE A 90 2.73 18.46 -12.65
CA ILE A 90 3.73 18.92 -11.67
C ILE A 90 3.09 19.95 -10.72
N GLY A 91 3.30 19.77 -9.42
CA GLY A 91 2.70 20.56 -8.35
C GLY A 91 1.24 20.22 -8.05
N LYS A 92 0.57 19.39 -8.86
CA LYS A 92 -0.78 18.93 -8.56
C LYS A 92 -0.75 17.96 -7.38
N LYS A 93 -1.76 18.11 -6.52
CA LYS A 93 -1.94 17.33 -5.30
C LYS A 93 -3.02 16.28 -5.50
N VAL A 94 -2.70 15.05 -5.13
CA VAL A 94 -3.63 13.93 -5.09
C VAL A 94 -3.82 13.54 -3.63
N PHE A 95 -5.04 13.69 -3.13
CA PHE A 95 -5.42 13.10 -1.85
C PHE A 95 -5.60 11.59 -2.04
N VAL A 96 -5.04 10.80 -1.13
CA VAL A 96 -5.16 9.34 -1.16
C VAL A 96 -5.54 8.83 0.22
N GLU A 97 -6.51 7.92 0.26
CA GLU A 97 -6.98 7.22 1.46
C GLU A 97 -6.96 5.71 1.21
N ILE A 98 -6.27 4.95 2.07
CA ILE A 98 -6.31 3.49 2.07
C ILE A 98 -7.61 3.04 2.77
N LEU A 99 -8.49 2.39 2.02
CA LEU A 99 -9.83 2.01 2.46
C LEU A 99 -9.87 0.60 3.06
N GLU A 100 -9.14 -0.34 2.46
CA GLU A 100 -9.19 -1.75 2.83
C GLU A 100 -7.85 -2.42 2.58
N ILE A 101 -7.45 -3.33 3.46
CA ILE A 101 -6.23 -4.12 3.35
C ILE A 101 -6.59 -5.60 3.39
N GLN A 102 -6.18 -6.33 2.35
CA GLN A 102 -6.34 -7.78 2.26
C GLN A 102 -4.99 -8.42 1.94
N LYS A 103 -4.34 -9.00 2.96
CA LYS A 103 -2.99 -9.61 2.85
C LYS A 103 -1.96 -8.57 2.35
N GLN A 104 -1.53 -8.70 1.08
CA GLN A 104 -0.56 -7.82 0.43
C GLN A 104 -1.24 -6.78 -0.46
N LYS A 105 -2.56 -6.85 -0.63
CA LYS A 105 -3.34 -5.92 -1.43
C LYS A 105 -3.91 -4.83 -0.55
N PHE A 106 -4.02 -3.63 -1.11
CA PHE A 106 -4.78 -2.57 -0.50
C PHE A 106 -5.61 -1.84 -1.56
N LYS A 107 -6.87 -1.59 -1.20
CA LYS A 107 -7.78 -0.75 -1.96
C LYS A 107 -7.65 0.68 -1.44
N TYR A 108 -7.61 1.64 -2.35
CA TYR A 108 -7.48 3.03 -2.00
C TYR A 108 -8.41 3.90 -2.85
N TYR A 109 -8.85 4.99 -2.26
CA TYR A 109 -9.51 6.10 -2.93
C TYR A 109 -8.47 7.18 -3.22
N SER A 110 -8.58 7.83 -4.38
CA SER A 110 -7.75 8.98 -4.73
C SER A 110 -8.56 10.07 -5.41
N LYS A 111 -8.25 11.31 -5.06
CA LYS A 111 -8.93 12.51 -5.54
C LYS A 111 -7.93 13.59 -5.94
N MET A 112 -8.15 14.15 -7.12
CA MET A 112 -7.56 15.38 -7.62
C MET A 112 -8.70 16.31 -8.06
N GLU A 113 -8.43 17.60 -8.28
CA GLU A 113 -9.46 18.61 -8.63
C GLU A 113 -10.44 18.17 -9.74
N ALA A 114 -9.97 17.40 -10.73
CA ALA A 114 -10.77 17.00 -11.89
C ALA A 114 -11.17 15.52 -11.90
N PHE A 115 -10.66 14.68 -10.99
CA PHE A 115 -10.93 13.24 -11.03
C PHE A 115 -10.97 12.62 -9.64
N GLU A 116 -11.81 11.61 -9.51
CA GLU A 116 -11.84 10.73 -8.35
C GLU A 116 -11.84 9.29 -8.85
N ILE A 117 -11.02 8.44 -8.23
CA ILE A 117 -10.93 7.03 -8.59
C ILE A 117 -10.64 6.17 -7.37
N THR A 118 -11.32 5.03 -7.31
CA THR A 118 -11.01 3.96 -6.38
C THR A 118 -10.28 2.86 -7.14
N SER A 119 -9.13 2.44 -6.64
CA SER A 119 -8.30 1.42 -7.29
C SER A 119 -7.66 0.50 -6.24
N GLU A 120 -6.90 -0.49 -6.71
CA GLU A 120 -6.23 -1.48 -5.88
C GLU A 120 -4.79 -1.68 -6.36
N MET A 121 -3.88 -1.81 -5.39
CA MET A 121 -2.49 -2.17 -5.60
C MET A 121 -2.13 -3.41 -4.77
N ILE A 122 -1.14 -4.16 -5.23
CA ILE A 122 -0.52 -5.26 -4.51
C ILE A 122 0.93 -4.92 -4.17
N LYS A 123 1.33 -5.13 -2.92
CA LYS A 123 2.73 -5.03 -2.47
C LYS A 123 3.52 -6.25 -2.92
N VAL A 124 4.51 -6.03 -3.77
CA VAL A 124 5.43 -7.06 -4.26
C VAL A 124 6.71 -7.11 -3.42
N LYS A 125 7.32 -8.30 -3.32
CA LYS A 125 8.53 -8.53 -2.52
C LYS A 125 9.76 -7.86 -3.13
#